data_AF-A0A9D1QSP7-F1
#
_entry.id   AF-A0A9D1QSP7-F1
#
_cell.length_a   1.000
_cell.length_b   1.000
_cell.length_c   1.000
_cell.angle_alpha   90.00
_cell.angle_beta   90.00
_cell.angle_gamma   90.00
#
_symmetry.space_group_name_H-M   'P 1'
#
loop_
_entity.id
_entity.type
_entity.pdbx_description
1 polymer ?
#
loop_
_entity_poly.entity_id
_entity_poly.type
_entity_poly.pdbx_seq_one_letter_code
_entity_poly.pdbx_strand_id
1 'polypeptide(L)'
;MKICPQKKSARTLHFEDAVRFNRALDTDRALQEGMAELAMQFSCLTEEEYVDRLLRMLRGAGLELSAREFKTLLLLRRQTDQLLLPHRNPDRG
;
A
#
# COMPACT_ATOMS: atom_id res chain seq x y z
N MET A 1 1.37 -32.06 -15.43
CA MET A 1 0.92 -30.73 -15.89
C MET A 1 1.94 -29.70 -15.43
N LYS A 2 2.64 -29.03 -16.35
CA LYS A 2 3.60 -27.97 -16.01
C LYS A 2 2.81 -26.68 -15.78
N ILE A 3 2.67 -26.27 -14.53
CA ILE A 3 2.15 -24.94 -14.20
C ILE A 3 3.31 -23.98 -14.47
N CYS A 4 3.35 -23.40 -15.67
CA CYS A 4 4.26 -22.30 -15.96
C CYS A 4 3.85 -21.13 -15.05
N PRO A 5 4.75 -20.55 -14.23
CA PRO A 5 4.43 -19.32 -13.52
C PRO A 5 4.18 -18.27 -14.60
N GLN A 6 2.95 -17.79 -14.70
CA GLN A 6 2.62 -16.65 -15.55
C GLN A 6 3.48 -15.49 -15.06
N LYS A 7 4.51 -15.16 -15.84
CA LYS A 7 5.30 -13.96 -15.68
C LYS A 7 4.33 -12.81 -15.98
N LYS A 8 3.61 -12.34 -14.96
CA LYS A 8 2.78 -11.13 -15.05
C LYS A 8 3.71 -10.04 -15.58
N SER A 9 3.50 -9.63 -16.84
CA SER A 9 4.18 -8.47 -17.40
C SER A 9 4.02 -7.33 -16.41
N ALA A 10 5.11 -6.68 -16.01
CA ALA A 10 5.06 -5.57 -15.07
C ALA A 10 4.04 -4.55 -15.60
N ARG A 11 2.87 -4.51 -14.97
CA ARG A 11 1.79 -3.62 -15.38
C ARG A 11 2.28 -2.20 -15.14
N THR A 12 2.09 -1.32 -16.13
CA THR A 12 2.37 0.10 -15.94
C THR A 12 1.33 0.65 -14.98
N LEU A 13 1.79 1.24 -13.87
CA LEU A 13 0.90 1.95 -12.95
C LEU A 13 0.43 3.24 -13.59
N HIS A 14 -0.88 3.49 -13.53
CA HIS A 14 -1.49 4.73 -13.97
C HIS A 14 -1.95 5.56 -12.77
N PHE A 15 -2.23 6.84 -13.01
CA PHE A 15 -2.77 7.74 -11.99
C PHE A 15 -4.06 7.19 -11.36
N GLU A 16 -4.90 6.54 -12.15
CA GLU A 16 -6.14 5.93 -11.68
C GLU A 16 -5.90 4.80 -10.66
N ASP A 17 -4.80 4.05 -10.77
CA ASP A 17 -4.42 3.05 -9.78
C ASP A 17 -4.05 3.72 -8.44
N ALA A 18 -3.37 4.88 -8.48
CA ALA A 18 -3.08 5.66 -7.28
C ALA A 18 -4.34 6.26 -6.63
N VAL A 19 -5.30 6.73 -7.42
CA VAL A 19 -6.60 7.21 -6.92
C VAL A 19 -7.36 6.08 -6.23
N ARG A 20 -7.44 4.90 -6.87
CA ARG A 20 -8.10 3.72 -6.29
C ARG A 20 -7.40 3.25 -5.02
N PHE A 21 -6.07 3.21 -5.02
CA PHE A 21 -5.26 2.85 -3.87
C PHE A 21 -5.50 3.80 -2.68
N ASN A 22 -5.40 5.10 -2.90
CA ASN A 22 -5.64 6.10 -1.86
C ASN A 22 -7.07 5.99 -1.31
N ARG A 23 -8.06 5.91 -2.20
CA ARG A 23 -9.46 5.77 -1.79
C ARG A 23 -9.70 4.53 -0.94
N ALA A 24 -9.16 3.38 -1.32
CA ALA A 24 -9.31 2.16 -0.53
C ALA A 24 -8.70 2.33 0.87
N LEU A 25 -7.48 2.89 0.96
CA LEU A 25 -6.82 3.12 2.24
C LEU A 25 -7.51 4.17 3.11
N ASP A 26 -8.25 5.10 2.53
CA ASP A 26 -8.95 6.15 3.27
C ASP A 26 -10.40 5.79 3.64
N THR A 27 -11.06 4.92 2.86
CA THR A 27 -12.51 4.65 3.01
C THR A 27 -12.84 3.24 3.49
N ASP A 28 -11.97 2.26 3.26
CA ASP A 28 -12.23 0.87 3.64
C ASP A 28 -11.82 0.64 5.10
N ARG A 29 -12.81 0.73 6.01
CA ARG A 29 -12.57 0.55 7.45
C ARG A 29 -12.01 -0.83 7.80
N ALA A 30 -12.50 -1.88 7.14
CA ALA A 30 -12.01 -3.23 7.40
C ALA A 30 -10.53 -3.38 7.01
N LEU A 31 -10.13 -2.76 5.89
CA LEU A 31 -8.73 -2.70 5.49
C LEU A 31 -7.89 -1.87 6.47
N GLN A 32 -8.40 -0.73 6.95
CA GLN A 32 -7.72 0.12 7.93
C GLN A 32 -7.50 -0.60 9.27
N GLU A 33 -8.53 -1.27 9.79
CA GLU A 33 -8.46 -2.06 11.02
C GLU A 33 -7.46 -3.21 10.87
N GLY A 34 -7.54 -3.98 9.77
CA GLY A 34 -6.60 -5.07 9.51
C GLY A 34 -5.15 -4.60 9.35
N MET A 35 -4.93 -3.44 8.73
CA MET A 35 -3.60 -2.82 8.64
C MET A 35 -3.09 -2.35 10.02
N ALA A 36 -3.95 -1.80 10.87
CA ALA A 36 -3.58 -1.40 12.23
C ALA A 36 -3.18 -2.61 13.09
N GLU A 37 -3.94 -3.70 13.01
CA GLU A 37 -3.61 -4.97 13.69
C GLU A 37 -2.31 -5.58 13.16
N LEU A 38 -2.08 -5.52 11.84
CA LEU A 38 -0.82 -5.99 11.26
C LEU A 38 0.37 -5.15 11.73
N ALA A 39 0.20 -3.83 11.87
CA ALA A 39 1.24 -2.93 12.36
C ALA A 39 1.65 -3.26 13.81
N MET A 40 0.71 -3.71 14.66
CA MET A 40 1.03 -4.17 16.02
C MET A 40 1.94 -5.41 16.03
N GLN A 41 1.88 -6.23 14.98
CA GLN A 41 2.70 -7.45 14.83
C GLN A 41 4.04 -7.18 14.13
N PHE A 42 4.35 -5.94 13.76
CA PHE A 42 5.55 -5.62 12.96
C PHE A 42 6.86 -6.09 13.62
N SER A 43 6.95 -6.04 14.95
CA SER A 43 8.13 -6.49 15.71
C SER A 43 8.37 -7.99 15.65
N CYS A 44 7.36 -8.78 15.27
CA CYS A 44 7.43 -10.25 15.19
C CYS A 44 7.50 -10.77 13.75
N LEU A 45 7.42 -9.89 12.76
CA LEU A 45 7.36 -10.25 11.34
C LEU A 45 8.63 -9.80 10.62
N THR A 46 9.05 -10.57 9.61
CA THR A 46 10.04 -10.09 8.64
C THR A 46 9.38 -9.09 7.69
N GLU A 47 10.17 -8.24 7.01
CA GLU A 47 9.63 -7.32 5.99
C GLU A 47 8.82 -8.08 4.93
N GLU A 48 9.32 -9.23 4.49
CA GLU A 48 8.68 -10.06 3.45
C GLU A 48 7.31 -10.58 3.91
N GLU A 49 7.23 -11.13 5.13
CA GLU A 49 5.97 -11.61 5.71
C GLU A 49 4.96 -10.48 5.92
N TYR A 50 5.43 -9.33 6.37
CA TYR A 50 4.60 -8.15 6.54
C TYR A 50 4.02 -7.68 5.20
N VAL A 51 4.86 -7.59 4.17
CA VAL A 51 4.43 -7.18 2.83
C VAL A 51 3.46 -8.21 2.21
N ASP A 52 3.71 -9.51 2.34
CA ASP A 52 2.81 -10.54 1.81
C ASP A 52 1.41 -10.46 2.45
N ARG A 53 1.34 -10.38 3.79
CA ARG A 53 0.07 -10.24 4.51
C ARG A 53 -0.68 -8.97 4.11
N LEU A 54 0.04 -7.87 3.95
CA LEU A 54 -0.55 -6.61 3.50
C LEU A 54 -1.10 -6.69 2.08
N LEU A 55 -0.36 -7.31 1.15
CA LEU A 55 -0.83 -7.54 -0.22
C LEU A 55 -2.06 -8.46 -0.26
N ARG A 56 -2.18 -9.42 0.66
CA ARG A 56 -3.39 -10.25 0.79
C ARG A 56 -4.60 -9.44 1.25
N MET A 57 -4.43 -8.52 2.20
CA MET A 57 -5.52 -7.62 2.63
C MET A 57 -5.95 -6.68 1.48
N LEU A 58 -4.98 -6.09 0.78
CA LEU A 58 -5.25 -5.23 -0.38
C LEU A 58 -6.03 -5.97 -1.47
N ARG A 59 -5.69 -7.23 -1.73
CA ARG A 59 -6.42 -8.07 -2.68
C ARG A 59 -7.87 -8.31 -2.26
N GLY A 60 -8.12 -8.47 -0.97
CA GLY A 60 -9.48 -8.55 -0.41
C GLY A 60 -10.30 -7.28 -0.65
N ALA A 61 -9.64 -6.11 -0.65
CA ALA A 61 -10.23 -4.81 -1.00
C ALA A 61 -10.29 -4.54 -2.53
N GLY A 62 -10.00 -5.55 -3.37
CA GLY A 62 -10.01 -5.42 -4.83
C GLY A 62 -8.77 -4.76 -5.44
N LEU A 63 -7.71 -4.55 -4.65
CA LEU A 63 -6.42 -4.03 -5.10
C LEU A 63 -5.44 -5.18 -5.34
N GLU A 64 -5.42 -5.70 -6.57
CA GLU A 64 -4.45 -6.71 -6.97
C GLU A 64 -3.13 -6.07 -7.38
N LEU A 65 -2.21 -5.96 -6.43
CA LEU A 65 -0.90 -5.31 -6.60
C LEU A 65 0.23 -6.30 -6.37
N SER A 66 1.34 -6.15 -7.09
CA SER A 66 2.63 -6.74 -6.71
C SER A 66 3.32 -5.92 -5.61
N ALA A 67 4.29 -6.53 -4.93
CA ALA A 67 5.11 -5.83 -3.92
C ALA A 67 5.78 -4.57 -4.48
N ARG A 68 6.23 -4.61 -5.73
CA ARG A 68 6.84 -3.46 -6.40
C ARG A 68 5.83 -2.34 -6.64
N GLU A 69 4.65 -2.68 -7.16
CA GLU A 69 3.58 -1.72 -7.42
C GLU A 69 3.10 -1.08 -6.11
N PHE A 70 2.90 -1.88 -5.07
CA PHE A 70 2.56 -1.40 -3.73
C PHE A 70 3.61 -0.40 -3.20
N LYS A 71 4.90 -0.73 -3.26
CA LYS A 71 5.98 0.19 -2.83
C LYS A 71 5.96 1.50 -3.62
N THR A 72 5.70 1.46 -4.93
CA THR A 72 5.57 2.67 -5.76
C THR A 72 4.36 3.52 -5.38
N LEU A 73 3.18 2.91 -5.21
CA LEU A 73 1.96 3.63 -4.82
C LEU A 73 2.07 4.23 -3.42
N LEU A 74 2.70 3.52 -2.48
CA LEU A 74 2.99 4.03 -1.14
C LEU A 74 3.91 5.25 -1.18
N LEU A 75 4.97 5.20 -2.01
CA LEU A 75 5.87 6.33 -2.20
C LEU A 75 5.13 7.55 -2.76
N LEU A 76 4.32 7.36 -3.81
CA LEU A 76 3.51 8.43 -4.40
C LEU A 76 2.57 9.04 -3.37
N ARG A 77 1.87 8.21 -2.58
CA ARG A 77 0.98 8.69 -1.52
C ARG A 77 1.74 9.54 -0.49
N ARG A 78 2.92 9.10 -0.05
CA ARG A 78 3.76 9.86 0.88
C ARG A 78 4.24 11.19 0.29
N GLN A 79 4.53 11.25 -1.00
CA GLN A 79 4.88 12.50 -1.68
C GLN A 79 3.67 13.44 -1.77
N THR A 80 2.49 12.90 -2.09
CA THR A 80 1.23 13.67 -2.09
C THR A 80 0.92 14.21 -0.70
N ASP A 81 1.07 13.40 0.34
CA ASP A 81 0.87 13.80 1.74
C ASP A 81 1.82 14.93 2.15
N GLN A 82 3.11 14.85 1.79
CA GLN A 82 4.09 15.92 2.03
C GLN A 82 3.78 17.23 1.27
N LEU A 83 3.12 17.15 0.12
CA LEU A 83 2.70 18.33 -0.66
C LEU A 83 1.41 18.95 -0.12
N LEU A 84 0.48 18.14 0.37
CA LEU A 84 -0.85 18.57 0.84
C LEU A 84 -0.86 18.96 2.32
N LEU A 85 -0.02 18.33 3.14
CA LEU A 85 0.18 18.78 4.50
C LEU A 85 0.92 20.11 4.44
N PRO A 86 0.36 21.20 5.00
CA PRO A 86 1.11 22.44 5.11
C PRO A 86 2.41 22.12 5.84
N HIS A 87 3.53 22.61 5.31
CA HIS A 87 4.80 22.61 6.02
C HIS A 87 4.52 23.24 7.38
N ARG A 88 4.33 22.41 8.42
CA ARG A 88 4.22 22.90 9.78
C ARG A 88 5.63 23.34 10.12
N ASN A 89 5.98 24.55 9.68
CA ASN A 89 7.18 25.25 10.11
C ASN A 89 7.16 25.18 11.64
N PRO A 90 8.09 24.48 12.30
CA PRO A 90 8.27 24.65 13.72
C PRO A 90 9.02 25.98 13.90
N ASP A 91 8.35 27.12 13.70
CA ASP A 91 8.91 28.41 14.06
C ASP A 91 7.91 29.21 14.90
N ARG A 92 8.40 29.57 16.10
CA ARG A 92 7.93 30.55 17.10
C ARG A 92 6.88 30.11 18.11
N GLY A 93 7.39 29.50 19.18
CA GLY A 93 7.03 29.85 20.56
C GLY A 93 8.30 30.16 21.32
#